data_AF-A0A352MUR8-F1
#
_entry.id   AF-A0A352MUR8-F1
#
_cell.length_a   1.000
_cell.length_b   1.000
_cell.length_c   1.000
_cell.angle_alpha   90.00
_cell.angle_beta   90.00
_cell.angle_gamma   90.00
#
_symmetry.space_group_name_H-M   'P 1'
#
loop_
_entity.id
_entity.type
_entity.pdbx_description
1 polymer ?
#
loop_
_entity_poly.entity_id
_entity_poly.type
_entity_poly.pdbx_seq_one_letter_code
_entity_poly.pdbx_strand_id
1 'polypeptide(L)' 'MLKVKKGDTVQVLSGNDKGKTGEVLEVIPKTEKVIVKGI' A
#
# COMPACT_ATOMS: atom_id res chain seq x y z
N MET A 1 8.78 -5.23 -10.78
CA MET A 1 9.32 -5.36 -9.41
C MET A 1 8.61 -4.35 -8.52
N LEU A 2 7.92 -4.82 -7.48
CA LEU A 2 7.32 -3.93 -6.47
C LEU A 2 8.44 -3.16 -5.76
N LYS A 3 8.42 -1.83 -5.85
CA LYS A 3 9.40 -0.94 -5.20
C LYS A 3 9.04 -0.60 -3.75
N VAL A 4 7.93 -1.12 -3.26
CA VAL A 4 7.35 -0.80 -1.95
C VAL A 4 7.80 -1.82 -0.92
N LYS A 5 8.13 -1.36 0.29
CA LYS A 5 8.55 -2.17 1.43
C LYS A 5 7.62 -1.94 2.62
N LYS A 6 7.66 -2.87 3.58
CA LYS A 6 7.01 -2.69 4.88
C LYS A 6 7.58 -1.45 5.58
N GLY A 7 6.70 -0.61 6.14
CA GLY A 7 7.05 0.67 6.76
C GLY A 7 7.06 1.86 5.78
N ASP A 8 6.94 1.62 4.47
CA ASP A 8 6.81 2.73 3.52
C ASP A 8 5.48 3.45 3.72
N THR A 9 5.50 4.76 3.50
CA THR A 9 4.29 5.58 3.42
C THR A 9 3.86 5.70 1.97
N VAL A 10 2.62 5.32 1.66
CA VAL A 10 2.09 5.31 0.29
C VAL A 10 0.77 6.08 0.20
N GLN A 11 0.47 6.62 -0.98
CA GLN A 11 -0.77 7.32 -1.27
C GLN A 11 -1.61 6.52 -2.27
N VAL A 12 -2.92 6.43 -2.03
CA VAL A 12 -3.87 5.75 -2.91
C VAL A 12 -4.21 6.65 -4.11
N LEU A 13 -3.99 6.15 -5.32
CA LEU A 13 -4.21 6.92 -6.55
C LEU A 13 -5.65 6.80 -7.11
N SER A 14 -6.36 5.73 -6.76
CA SER A 14 -7.69 5.40 -7.30
C SER A 14 -8.51 4.52 -6.34
N GLY A 15 -9.83 4.46 -6.55
CA GLY A 15 -10.77 3.71 -5.69
C GLY A 15 -11.43 4.57 -4.59
N ASN A 16 -12.15 3.91 -3.68
CA ASN A 16 -12.91 4.58 -2.60
C ASN A 16 -12.02 5.35 -1.63
N ASP A 17 -10.77 4.92 -1.50
CA ASP A 17 -9.78 5.51 -0.59
C ASP A 17 -8.80 6.46 -1.30
N LYS A 18 -9.11 6.87 -2.54
CA LYS A 18 -8.28 7.79 -3.33
C LYS A 18 -7.90 9.03 -2.52
N GLY A 19 -6.61 9.36 -2.54
CA GLY A 19 -6.02 10.50 -1.85
C GLY A 19 -5.59 10.21 -0.41
N LYS A 20 -6.06 9.11 0.21
CA LYS A 20 -5.59 8.70 1.53
C LYS A 20 -4.13 8.25 1.47
N THR A 21 -3.43 8.50 2.57
CA THR A 21 -2.03 8.09 2.78
C THR A 21 -1.96 7.18 3.98
N GLY A 22 -1.15 6.13 3.91
CA GLY A 22 -0.99 5.18 5.02
C GLY A 22 0.34 4.43 4.97
N GLU A 23 0.67 3.80 6.09
CA GLU A 23 1.88 2.98 6.25
C GLU A 23 1.62 1.55 5.80
N VAL A 24 2.56 0.97 5.04
CA VAL A 24 2.50 -0.41 4.57
C VAL A 24 2.82 -1.37 5.70
N LEU A 25 1.85 -2.21 6.07
CA LEU A 25 1.98 -3.24 7.11
C LEU A 25 2.60 -4.53 6.57
N GLU A 26 2.25 -4.88 5.32
CA GLU A 26 2.68 -6.11 4.68
C GLU A 26 2.72 -5.96 3.15
N VAL A 27 3.70 -6.61 2.53
CA VAL A 27 3.83 -6.72 1.07
C VAL A 27 3.69 -8.19 0.71
N ILE A 28 2.83 -8.49 -0.28
CA ILE A 28 2.59 -9.84 -0.80
C ILE A 28 3.03 -9.87 -2.27
N PRO A 29 4.32 -10.13 -2.56
CA PRO A 29 4.86 -10.01 -3.92
C PRO A 29 4.23 -11.00 -4.91
N LYS A 30 3.82 -12.19 -4.44
CA LYS A 30 3.21 -13.24 -5.27
C LYS A 30 1.92 -12.79 -5.96
N THR A 31 1.18 -11.87 -5.34
CA THR A 31 -0.11 -11.38 -5.85
C THR A 31 -0.07 -9.89 -6.17
N GLU A 32 1.11 -9.26 -6.06
CA GLU A 32 1.31 -7.82 -6.22
C GLU A 32 0.40 -6.95 -5.34
N LYS A 33 0.07 -7.44 -4.13
CA LYS A 33 -0.77 -6.74 -3.17
C LYS A 33 0.02 -6.22 -1.98
N VAL A 34 -0.51 -5.17 -1.36
CA VAL A 34 0.00 -4.57 -0.12
C VAL A 34 -1.15 -4.33 0.84
N ILE A 35 -0.88 -4.48 2.13
CA ILE A 35 -1.82 -4.14 3.21
C ILE A 35 -1.36 -2.83 3.81
N VAL A 36 -2.25 -1.83 3.86
CA VAL A 36 -1.95 -0.48 4.33
C VAL A 36 -2.77 -0.20 5.59
N LYS A 37 -2.18 0.46 6.58
CA LYS A 37 -2.86 0.74 7.85
C LYS A 37 -4.08 1.65 7.62
N GLY A 38 -5.28 1.13 7.85
CA GLY A 38 -6.54 1.88 7.78
C GLY A 38 -7.10 2.08 6.37
N ILE A 39 -6.61 1.29 5.39
CA ILE A 39 -7.05 1.27 3.98
C ILE A 39 -7.10 -0.19 3.53
#